data_AF-A0A509EHR0-F1
#
_entry.id   AF-A0A509EHR0-F1
#
_cell.length_a   1.000
_cell.length_b   1.000
_cell.length_c   1.000
_cell.angle_alpha   90.00
_cell.angle_beta   90.00
_cell.angle_gamma   90.00
#
_symmetry.space_group_name_H-M   'P 1'
#
loop_
_entity.id
_entity.type
_entity.pdbx_description
1 polymer ?
#
loop_
_entity_poly.entity_id
_entity_poly.type
_entity_poly.pdbx_seq_one_letter_code
_entity_poly.pdbx_strand_id
1 'polypeptide(L)'
;MIDHRTAVDLWERYRRGESNLFQPRIYTAQGRQTFAEIQRRYRGEVEFRRAVDRYVGEFERLLGDVMKNDPDTRRADAYLTSETGKVYTMLAHASGRFEGA
;
A
#
# COMPACT_ATOMS: atom_id res chain seq x y z
N MET A 1 -11.11 3.32 5.09
CA MET A 1 -10.44 2.01 5.22
C MET A 1 -10.76 1.19 3.97
N ILE A 2 -9.82 0.39 3.46
CA ILE A 2 -10.07 -0.56 2.36
C ILE A 2 -10.61 -1.85 2.98
N ASP A 3 -11.56 -2.50 2.31
CA ASP A 3 -12.03 -3.84 2.71
C ASP A 3 -10.92 -4.90 2.55
N HIS A 4 -10.93 -5.91 3.42
CA HIS A 4 -9.96 -6.99 3.42
C HIS A 4 -9.88 -7.74 2.09
N ARG A 5 -11.01 -8.06 1.45
CA ARG A 5 -11.03 -8.80 0.18
C ARG A 5 -10.49 -7.96 -0.97
N THR A 6 -10.83 -6.67 -0.98
CA THR A 6 -10.33 -5.73 -1.98
C THR A 6 -8.82 -5.54 -1.87
N ALA A 7 -8.26 -5.53 -0.66
CA ALA A 7 -6.82 -5.48 -0.48
C ALA A 7 -6.12 -6.69 -1.10
N VAL A 8 -6.61 -7.92 -0.87
CA VAL A 8 -6.02 -9.15 -1.44
C VAL A 8 -6.01 -9.11 -2.97
N ASP A 9 -7.15 -8.82 -3.59
CA ASP A 9 -7.28 -8.80 -5.06
C ASP A 9 -6.32 -7.79 -5.72
N LEU A 10 -6.24 -6.58 -5.17
CA LEU A 10 -5.32 -5.54 -5.67
C LEU A 10 -3.87 -5.99 -5.60
N TRP A 11 -3.51 -6.71 -4.54
CA TRP A 11 -2.16 -7.22 -4.34
C TRP A 11 -1.79 -8.35 -5.29
N GLU A 12 -2.70 -9.29 -5.53
CA GLU A 12 -2.48 -10.32 -6.53
C GLU A 12 -2.23 -9.73 -7.92
N ARG A 13 -3.01 -8.72 -8.29
CA ARG A 13 -2.91 -8.03 -9.57
C ARG A 13 -1.62 -7.21 -9.68
N TYR A 14 -1.23 -6.51 -8.61
CA TYR A 14 0.04 -5.79 -8.55
C TYR A 14 1.25 -6.74 -8.72
N ARG A 15 1.22 -7.91 -8.05
CA ARG A 15 2.27 -8.95 -8.23
C ARG A 15 2.34 -9.48 -9.67
N ARG A 16 1.23 -9.46 -10.40
CA ARG A 16 1.18 -9.84 -11.83
C ARG A 16 1.63 -8.70 -12.76
N GLY A 17 2.06 -7.57 -12.21
CA GLY A 17 2.54 -6.41 -12.96
C GLY A 17 1.43 -5.45 -13.42
N GLU A 18 0.20 -5.61 -12.94
CA GLU A 18 -0.86 -4.65 -13.22
C GLU A 18 -0.63 -3.35 -12.42
N SER A 19 -0.58 -2.21 -13.12
CA SER A 19 -0.51 -0.87 -12.54
C SER A 19 -1.90 -0.19 -12.50
N ASN A 20 -2.01 0.96 -11.84
CA ASN A 20 -3.25 1.75 -11.74
C ASN A 20 -4.46 1.05 -11.07
N LEU A 21 -4.17 0.07 -10.22
CA LEU A 21 -5.16 -0.74 -9.51
C LEU A 21 -5.79 0.01 -8.34
N PHE A 22 -5.00 0.85 -7.68
CA PHE A 22 -5.41 1.57 -6.49
C PHE A 22 -6.09 2.88 -6.90
N GLN A 23 -7.42 2.86 -6.97
CA GLN A 23 -8.23 4.05 -7.29
C GLN A 23 -8.99 4.53 -6.05
N PRO A 24 -9.28 5.84 -5.88
CA PRO A 24 -9.97 6.35 -4.69
C PRO A 24 -11.31 5.67 -4.36
N ARG A 25 -11.95 5.05 -5.36
CA ARG A 25 -13.19 4.27 -5.23
C ARG A 25 -13.09 3.04 -4.33
N ILE A 26 -11.88 2.54 -4.06
CA ILE A 26 -11.66 1.36 -3.20
C ILE A 26 -11.78 1.70 -1.70
N TYR A 27 -11.78 2.99 -1.34
CA TYR A 27 -11.83 3.44 0.04
C TYR A 27 -13.28 3.73 0.50
N THR A 28 -13.60 3.35 1.73
CA THR A 28 -14.77 3.92 2.44
C THR A 28 -14.68 5.45 2.53
N ALA A 29 -15.79 6.14 2.82
CA ALA A 29 -15.81 7.60 2.93
C ALA A 29 -14.74 8.16 3.87
N GLN A 30 -14.57 7.55 5.06
CA GLN A 30 -13.50 7.89 5.99
C GLN A 30 -12.10 7.63 5.40
N GLY A 31 -11.92 6.54 4.66
CA GLY A 31 -10.65 6.25 3.99
C GLY A 31 -10.28 7.29 2.93
N ARG A 32 -11.26 7.83 2.22
CA ARG A 32 -11.02 8.90 1.24
C ARG A 32 -10.52 10.18 1.92
N GLN A 33 -11.09 10.53 3.08
CA GLN A 33 -10.63 11.68 3.86
C GLN A 33 -9.19 11.49 4.35
N THR A 34 -8.88 10.34 4.95
CA THR A 34 -7.51 10.02 5.39
C THR A 34 -6.52 10.03 4.23
N PHE A 35 -6.91 9.47 3.08
CA PHE A 35 -6.07 9.49 1.88
C PHE A 35 -5.74 10.92 1.41
N ALA A 36 -6.76 11.78 1.31
CA ALA A 36 -6.56 13.18 0.90
C ALA A 36 -5.66 13.95 1.89
N GLU A 37 -5.79 13.67 3.18
CA GLU A 37 -4.92 14.25 4.20
C GLU A 37 -3.47 13.78 4.04
N ILE A 38 -3.24 12.48 3.90
CA ILE A 38 -1.88 11.92 3.68
C ILE A 38 -1.27 12.53 2.42
N GLN A 39 -2.02 12.61 1.32
CA GLN A 39 -1.53 13.18 0.06
C GLN A 39 -1.16 14.67 0.21
N ARG A 40 -1.98 15.45 0.93
CA ARG A 40 -1.69 16.85 1.24
C ARG A 40 -0.40 16.99 2.05
N ARG A 41 -0.26 16.20 3.12
CA ARG A 41 0.92 16.22 4.00
C ARG A 41 2.17 15.75 3.27
N TYR A 42 2.08 14.68 2.48
CA TYR A 42 3.18 14.16 1.69
C TYR A 42 3.74 15.18 0.70
N ARG A 43 2.89 16.01 0.10
CA ARG A 43 3.32 17.09 -0.81
C ARG A 43 3.89 18.31 -0.09
N GLY A 44 3.39 18.64 1.11
CA GLY A 44 3.74 19.87 1.82
C GLY A 44 4.77 19.74 2.95
N GLU A 45 4.93 18.54 3.54
CA GLU A 45 5.75 18.30 4.72
C GLU A 45 6.92 17.36 4.38
N VAL A 46 8.14 17.92 4.30
CA VAL A 46 9.35 17.16 3.90
C VAL A 46 9.65 16.00 4.85
N GLU A 47 9.52 16.20 6.16
CA GLU A 47 9.78 15.17 7.15
C GLU A 47 8.73 14.05 7.11
N PHE A 48 7.46 14.40 6.86
CA PHE A 48 6.42 13.40 6.64
C PHE A 48 6.69 12.57 5.39
N ARG A 49 7.05 13.22 4.28
CA ARG A 49 7.46 12.53 3.04
C ARG A 49 8.59 11.54 3.29
N ARG A 50 9.67 11.97 3.97
CA ARG A 50 10.81 11.09 4.32
C ARG A 50 10.38 9.89 5.16
N ALA A 51 9.51 10.10 6.14
CA ALA A 51 8.99 9.03 6.98
C ALA A 51 8.16 8.03 6.18
N VAL A 52 7.30 8.53 5.28
CA VAL A 52 6.50 7.69 4.37
C VAL A 52 7.39 6.89 3.42
N ASP A 53 8.36 7.53 2.77
CA ASP A 53 9.29 6.88 1.84
C ASP A 53 10.06 5.75 2.51
N ARG A 54 10.57 6.01 3.73
CA ARG A 54 11.29 5.01 4.53
C ARG A 54 10.40 3.85 4.90
N TYR A 55 9.19 4.13 5.40
CA TYR A 55 8.25 3.10 5.80
C TYR A 55 7.86 2.20 4.62
N VAL A 56 7.54 2.81 3.47
CA VAL A 56 7.19 2.09 2.24
C VAL A 56 8.36 1.22 1.78
N GLY A 57 9.58 1.75 1.76
CA GLY A 57 10.77 1.00 1.35
C GLY A 57 11.10 -0.18 2.27
N GLU A 58 11.02 -0.01 3.59
CA GLU A 58 11.23 -1.12 4.53
C GLU A 58 10.15 -2.20 4.39
N PHE A 59 8.90 -1.81 4.16
CA PHE A 59 7.82 -2.75 3.94
C PHE A 59 8.00 -3.55 2.64
N GLU A 60 8.41 -2.88 1.54
CA GLU A 60 8.73 -3.53 0.27
C GLU A 60 9.87 -4.54 0.43
N ARG A 61 10.90 -4.20 1.20
CA ARG A 61 12.01 -5.11 1.51
C ARG A 61 11.54 -6.33 2.30
N LEU A 62 10.77 -6.12 3.37
CA LEU A 62 10.20 -7.21 4.17
C LEU A 62 9.31 -8.13 3.34
N LEU A 63 8.46 -7.55 2.48
CA LEU A 63 7.59 -8.31 1.59
C LEU A 63 8.41 -9.14 0.59
N GLY A 64 9.45 -8.54 0.00
CA GLY A 64 10.37 -9.23 -0.91
C GLY A 64 11.11 -10.39 -0.21
N ASP A 65 11.54 -10.19 1.04
CA ASP A 65 12.21 -11.22 1.83
C ASP A 65 11.25 -12.38 2.18
N VAL A 66 10.00 -12.07 2.54
CA VAL A 66 8.96 -13.09 2.81
C VAL A 66 8.67 -13.90 1.54
N MET A 67 8.48 -13.23 0.39
CA MET A 67 8.17 -13.90 -0.87
C MET A 67 9.32 -14.78 -1.39
N LYS A 68 10.58 -14.44 -1.10
CA LYS A 68 11.75 -15.25 -1.47
C LYS A 68 11.93 -16.49 -0.60
N ASN A 69 11.68 -16.36 0.70
CA ASN A 69 11.94 -17.43 1.68
C ASN A 69 10.77 -18.41 1.84
N ASP A 70 9.55 -17.98 1.51
CA ASP A 70 8.36 -18.81 1.59
C ASP A 70 7.40 -18.48 0.44
N PRO A 71 7.48 -19.23 -0.68
CA PRO A 71 6.56 -19.04 -1.80
C PRO A 71 5.12 -19.49 -1.47
N ASP A 72 4.82 -20.00 -0.25
CA ASP A 72 3.44 -20.24 0.17
C ASP A 72 2.72 -18.89 0.32
N THR A 73 1.89 -18.60 -0.69
CA THR A 73 1.12 -17.37 -0.87
C THR A 73 0.36 -16.94 0.40
N ARG A 74 -0.02 -17.91 1.25
CA ARG A 74 -0.82 -17.67 2.47
C ARG A 74 -0.16 -16.76 3.51
N ARG A 75 1.17 -16.80 3.68
CA ARG A 75 1.86 -15.92 4.66
C ARG A 75 1.97 -14.49 4.16
N ALA A 76 2.25 -14.32 2.87
CA ALA A 76 2.25 -13.00 2.22
C ALA A 76 0.84 -12.38 2.30
N ASP A 77 -0.21 -13.18 2.04
CA ASP A 77 -1.60 -12.70 2.11
C ASP A 77 -1.99 -12.28 3.53
N ALA A 78 -1.57 -13.02 4.57
CA ALA A 78 -1.78 -12.63 5.97
C ALA A 78 -1.07 -11.30 6.34
N TYR A 79 0.14 -11.08 5.83
CA TYR A 79 0.89 -9.84 6.05
C TYR A 79 0.25 -8.64 5.35
N LEU A 80 -0.24 -8.83 4.12
CA LEU A 80 -0.84 -7.77 3.31
C LEU A 80 -2.25 -7.41 3.77
N THR A 81 -2.96 -8.36 4.37
CA THR A 81 -4.29 -8.14 4.93
C THR A 81 -4.29 -7.64 6.37
N SER A 82 -3.14 -7.67 7.02
CA SER A 82 -2.91 -7.07 8.33
C SER A 82 -3.19 -5.56 8.31
N GLU A 83 -3.34 -4.96 9.49
CA GLU A 83 -3.45 -3.50 9.60
C GLU A 83 -2.23 -2.79 9.01
N THR A 84 -1.03 -3.37 9.16
CA THR A 84 0.20 -2.84 8.60
C THR A 84 0.18 -2.84 7.06
N GLY A 85 -0.34 -3.91 6.45
CA GLY A 85 -0.50 -3.99 4.98
C GLY A 85 -1.50 -2.97 4.43
N LYS A 86 -2.59 -2.70 5.17
CA LYS A 86 -3.55 -1.64 4.81
C LYS A 86 -2.93 -0.24 4.91
N VAL A 87 -2.14 0.02 5.95
CA VAL A 87 -1.42 1.29 6.12
C VAL A 87 -0.41 1.48 5.00
N TYR A 88 0.40 0.47 4.71
CA TYR A 88 1.33 0.49 3.58
C TYR A 88 0.59 0.82 2.28
N THR A 89 -0.52 0.14 1.99
CA THR A 89 -1.26 0.33 0.74
C THR A 89 -1.73 1.78 0.59
N MET A 90 -2.21 2.37 1.68
CA MET A 90 -2.69 3.75 1.69
C MET A 90 -1.54 4.77 1.52
N LEU A 91 -0.39 4.52 2.17
CA LEU A 91 0.80 5.38 2.07
C LEU A 91 1.48 5.30 0.70
N ALA A 92 1.70 4.09 0.19
CA ALA A 92 2.29 3.87 -1.13
C ALA A 92 1.42 4.51 -2.23
N HIS A 93 0.10 4.39 -2.14
CA HIS A 93 -0.82 5.06 -3.05
C HIS A 93 -0.76 6.59 -2.90
N ALA A 94 -0.83 7.13 -1.69
CA ALA A 94 -0.80 8.58 -1.49
C ALA A 94 0.54 9.24 -1.90
N SER A 95 1.62 8.46 -1.91
CA SER A 95 2.95 8.89 -2.38
C SER A 95 3.09 8.97 -3.91
N GLY A 96 2.11 8.45 -4.67
CA GLY A 96 2.15 8.39 -6.15
C GLY A 96 2.96 7.22 -6.72
N ARG A 97 3.46 6.31 -5.87
CA ARG A 97 4.32 5.18 -6.27
C ARG A 97 3.62 4.16 -7.18
N PHE A 98 2.28 4.09 -7.11
CA PHE A 98 1.47 3.24 -8.00
C PHE A 98 1.02 3.94 -9.29
N GLU A 99 1.27 5.25 -9.44
CA GLU A 99 0.88 6.04 -10.62
C GLU A 99 2.00 6.08 -11.70
N GLY A 100 3.23 5.67 -11.36
CA GLY A 100 4.38 5.63 -12.26
C GLY A 100 4.96 4.22 -12.41
N ALA A 101 4.35 3.40 -13.25
CA ALA A 101 4.92 2.18 -13.84
C ALA A 101 4.41 2.05 -15.28
#